data_AF-A0A840UJJ3-F1
#
_entry.id   AF-A0A840UJJ3-F1
#
_cell.length_a   1.000
_cell.length_b   1.000
_cell.length_c   1.000
_cell.angle_alpha   90.00
_cell.angle_beta   90.00
_cell.angle_gamma   90.00
#
_symmetry.space_group_name_H-M   'P 1'
#
loop_
_entity.id
_entity.type
_entity.pdbx_description
1 polymer ?
#
loop_
_entity_poly.entity_id
_entity_poly.type
_entity_poly.pdbx_seq_one_letter_code
_entity_poly.pdbx_strand_id
1 'polypeptide(L)'
;MEQQMMHAILAEPGKDPEIILLPTEGLQHEEGIRDVLGGNYGAVEFFKIQDGISLFILINDLSIVLGHKPNRRFPAPDEKQIIFGKAIFIAAYNGEIEDKEGTIDMPENICNMFIEQIKLNFPMCKGTEKPRKSQTIYYDNKDQENERAYIWKEIKKPEQLGESMSAGRVTFYGQDSQQIMEINERFFKKVILKKQPKTN
;
A
#
# COMPACT_ATOMS: atom_id res chain seq x y z
N MET A 1 -10.58 -0.03 -29.35
CA MET A 1 -9.27 -0.62 -29.03
C MET A 1 -9.51 -1.67 -27.97
N GLU A 2 -9.02 -2.89 -28.17
CA GLU A 2 -9.03 -3.89 -27.11
C GLU A 2 -8.11 -3.40 -25.99
N GLN A 3 -8.62 -3.42 -24.76
CA GLN A 3 -7.86 -3.03 -23.59
C GLN A 3 -6.80 -4.10 -23.35
N GLN A 4 -5.52 -3.73 -23.37
CA GLN A 4 -4.46 -4.66 -23.01
C GLN A 4 -4.54 -4.95 -21.51
N MET A 5 -4.48 -6.25 -21.20
CA MET A 5 -4.54 -6.77 -19.84
C MET A 5 -3.25 -7.51 -19.52
N MET A 6 -2.85 -7.48 -18.26
CA MET A 6 -1.75 -8.27 -17.71
C MET A 6 -2.27 -9.16 -16.61
N HIS A 7 -1.64 -10.31 -16.46
CA HIS A 7 -1.78 -11.14 -15.29
C HIS A 7 -1.01 -10.52 -14.13
N ALA A 8 -1.64 -10.54 -12.97
CA ALA A 8 -1.04 -10.22 -11.69
C ALA A 8 -1.48 -11.27 -10.66
N ILE A 9 -0.75 -11.38 -9.55
CA ILE A 9 -1.14 -12.27 -8.46
C ILE A 9 -1.81 -11.44 -7.39
N LEU A 10 -3.03 -11.78 -7.01
CA LEU A 10 -3.73 -11.21 -5.87
C LEU A 10 -3.60 -12.15 -4.68
N ALA A 11 -3.07 -11.64 -3.57
CA ALA A 11 -3.12 -12.30 -2.28
C ALA A 11 -4.11 -11.56 -1.36
N GLU A 12 -5.20 -12.23 -0.98
CA GLU A 12 -6.17 -11.69 -0.03
C GLU A 12 -6.06 -12.38 1.34
N PRO A 13 -6.36 -11.67 2.44
CA PRO A 13 -6.41 -12.30 3.76
C PRO A 13 -7.43 -13.44 3.80
N GLY A 14 -7.00 -14.59 4.31
CA GLY A 14 -7.82 -15.79 4.50
C GLY A 14 -8.14 -16.57 3.23
N LYS A 15 -7.53 -16.21 2.08
CA LYS A 15 -7.71 -16.91 0.80
C LYS A 15 -6.37 -17.34 0.23
N ASP A 16 -6.39 -18.34 -0.65
CA ASP A 16 -5.23 -18.67 -1.47
C ASP A 16 -4.96 -17.56 -2.49
N PRO A 17 -3.68 -17.29 -2.83
CA PRO A 17 -3.38 -16.35 -3.90
C PRO A 17 -3.93 -16.83 -5.24
N GLU A 18 -4.43 -15.90 -6.05
CA GLU A 18 -5.03 -16.18 -7.34
C GLU A 18 -4.48 -15.26 -8.43
N ILE A 19 -4.64 -15.67 -9.68
CA ILE A 19 -4.28 -14.86 -10.84
C ILE A 19 -5.46 -13.97 -11.19
N ILE A 20 -5.19 -12.67 -11.29
CA ILE A 20 -6.16 -11.66 -11.73
C ILE A 20 -5.67 -10.98 -12.99
N LEU A 21 -6.58 -10.35 -13.73
CA LEU A 21 -6.26 -9.50 -14.87
C LEU A 21 -6.37 -8.03 -14.48
N LEU A 22 -5.34 -7.25 -14.79
CA LEU A 22 -5.29 -5.81 -14.61
C LEU A 22 -5.06 -5.12 -15.96
N PRO A 23 -5.64 -3.94 -16.22
CA PRO A 23 -5.29 -3.15 -17.40
C PRO A 23 -3.80 -2.82 -17.40
N THR A 24 -3.12 -2.74 -18.53
CA THR A 24 -1.67 -2.42 -18.60
C THR A 24 -1.35 -0.96 -18.88
N GLU A 25 -2.31 -0.19 -19.39
CA GLU A 25 -2.01 1.13 -19.96
C GLU A 25 -2.75 2.29 -19.27
N GLY A 26 -2.02 3.39 -19.13
CA GLY A 26 -2.55 4.70 -18.77
C GLY A 26 -3.21 4.77 -17.40
N LEU A 27 -4.17 5.69 -17.26
CA LEU A 27 -4.89 5.93 -16.01
C LEU A 27 -5.70 4.71 -15.53
N GLN A 28 -6.12 3.84 -16.45
CA GLN A 28 -6.90 2.64 -16.13
C GLN A 28 -6.08 1.58 -15.38
N HIS A 29 -4.77 1.51 -15.63
CA HIS A 29 -3.87 0.63 -14.87
C HIS A 29 -3.84 1.03 -13.39
N GLU A 30 -3.59 2.33 -13.14
CA GLU A 30 -3.56 2.91 -11.79
C GLU A 30 -4.90 2.75 -11.06
N GLU A 31 -6.01 3.00 -11.74
CA GLU A 31 -7.35 2.83 -11.18
C GLU A 31 -7.67 1.37 -10.86
N GLY A 32 -7.33 0.44 -11.77
CA GLY A 32 -7.55 -1.00 -11.56
C GLY A 32 -6.78 -1.54 -10.34
N ILE A 33 -5.52 -1.14 -10.16
CA ILE A 33 -4.73 -1.47 -8.97
C ILE A 33 -5.40 -0.92 -7.70
N ARG A 34 -5.80 0.36 -7.72
CA ARG A 34 -6.44 1.02 -6.57
C ARG A 34 -7.78 0.38 -6.20
N ASP A 35 -8.54 -0.07 -7.19
CA ASP A 35 -9.83 -0.75 -6.98
C ASP A 35 -9.64 -2.12 -6.35
N VAL A 36 -8.71 -2.92 -6.87
CA VAL A 36 -8.41 -4.24 -6.31
C VAL A 36 -7.89 -4.12 -4.88
N LEU A 37 -6.99 -3.16 -4.61
CA LEU A 37 -6.44 -2.91 -3.27
C LEU A 37 -7.38 -2.14 -2.33
N GLY A 38 -8.45 -1.55 -2.86
CA GLY A 38 -9.43 -0.77 -2.11
C GLY A 38 -8.87 0.54 -1.52
N GLY A 39 -7.90 1.18 -2.18
CA GLY A 39 -7.29 2.40 -1.71
C GLY A 39 -6.07 2.85 -2.52
N ASN A 40 -5.41 3.90 -2.05
CA ASN A 40 -4.11 4.27 -2.59
C ASN A 40 -3.08 3.21 -2.27
N TYR A 41 -2.07 3.10 -3.11
CA TYR A 41 -1.07 2.06 -2.99
C TYR A 41 0.31 2.64 -3.21
N GLY A 42 1.28 1.81 -2.88
CA GLY A 42 2.68 1.96 -3.27
C GLY A 42 3.24 0.63 -3.65
N ALA A 43 4.45 0.66 -4.16
CA ALA A 43 5.18 -0.51 -4.61
C ALA A 43 6.50 -0.61 -3.84
N VAL A 44 6.92 -1.84 -3.58
CA VAL A 44 8.29 -2.15 -3.15
C VAL A 44 8.76 -3.33 -3.97
N GLU A 45 10.01 -3.25 -4.40
CA GLU A 45 10.69 -4.36 -5.05
C GLU A 45 10.80 -5.53 -4.09
N PHE A 46 10.36 -6.70 -4.53
CA PHE A 46 10.33 -7.91 -3.71
C PHE A 46 11.39 -8.91 -4.13
N PHE A 47 11.52 -9.16 -5.42
CA PHE A 47 12.46 -10.14 -5.93
C PHE A 47 12.93 -9.79 -7.35
N LYS A 48 14.23 -9.82 -7.60
CA LYS A 48 14.78 -9.63 -8.95
C LYS A 48 14.57 -10.90 -9.78
N ILE A 49 13.77 -10.81 -10.84
CA ILE A 49 13.46 -11.95 -11.72
C ILE A 49 14.64 -12.19 -12.67
N GLN A 50 15.10 -11.11 -13.29
CA GLN A 50 16.24 -11.07 -14.21
C GLN A 50 16.77 -9.64 -14.30
N ASP A 51 17.81 -9.42 -15.09
CA ASP A 51 18.36 -8.08 -15.29
C ASP A 51 17.30 -7.08 -15.78
N GLY A 52 17.19 -5.96 -15.07
CA GLY A 52 16.21 -4.91 -15.33
C GLY A 52 14.77 -5.22 -14.95
N ILE A 53 14.41 -6.44 -14.49
CA ILE A 53 13.02 -6.82 -14.20
C ILE A 53 12.92 -7.44 -12.81
N SER A 54 12.00 -6.89 -12.02
CA SER A 54 11.71 -7.38 -10.68
C SER A 54 10.22 -7.63 -10.48
N LEU A 55 9.91 -8.54 -9.57
CA LEU A 55 8.60 -8.72 -8.98
C LEU A 55 8.44 -7.64 -7.91
N PHE A 56 7.39 -6.84 -8.03
CA PHE A 56 7.03 -5.81 -7.07
C PHE A 56 5.80 -6.25 -6.28
N ILE A 57 5.76 -5.88 -5.00
CA ILE A 57 4.57 -6.01 -4.16
C ILE A 57 3.90 -4.65 -4.00
N LEU A 58 2.62 -4.61 -4.34
CA LEU A 58 1.74 -3.48 -4.20
C LEU A 58 0.74 -3.77 -3.09
N ILE A 59 0.65 -2.88 -2.10
CA ILE A 59 -0.30 -2.97 -0.99
C ILE A 59 -1.05 -1.66 -0.82
N ASN A 60 -2.25 -1.70 -0.25
CA ASN A 60 -2.94 -0.49 0.16
C ASN A 60 -2.12 0.21 1.24
N ASP A 61 -1.78 1.48 1.02
CA ASP A 61 -0.96 2.25 1.94
C ASP A 61 -1.46 3.68 2.06
N LEU A 62 -2.12 3.93 3.19
CA LEU A 62 -2.66 5.24 3.57
C LEU A 62 -1.57 6.30 3.81
N SER A 63 -0.30 5.91 3.99
CA SER A 63 0.78 6.87 4.23
C SER A 63 1.26 7.61 2.98
N ILE A 64 1.09 7.01 1.79
CA ILE A 64 1.49 7.60 0.51
C ILE A 64 0.69 8.85 0.19
N VAL A 65 -0.57 8.83 0.58
CA VAL A 65 -1.53 9.92 0.43
C VAL A 65 -1.16 11.14 1.27
N LEU A 66 -0.46 10.92 2.38
CA LEU A 66 -0.13 11.93 3.36
C LEU A 66 1.21 12.64 3.06
N GLY A 67 1.81 12.40 1.88
CA GLY A 67 3.14 12.92 1.54
C GLY A 67 4.25 12.44 2.48
N HIS A 68 3.98 11.38 3.24
CA HIS A 68 4.95 10.77 4.14
C HIS A 68 5.71 9.67 3.42
N LYS A 69 6.94 9.38 3.88
CA LYS A 69 7.59 8.13 3.52
C LYS A 69 6.60 7.00 3.78
N PRO A 70 6.43 6.04 2.83
CA PRO A 70 5.60 4.87 3.04
C PRO A 70 5.85 4.34 4.45
N ASN A 71 4.87 4.44 5.33
CA ASN A 71 4.94 3.88 6.68
C ASN A 71 4.62 2.39 6.58
N ARG A 72 5.27 1.73 5.62
CA ARG A 72 5.31 0.29 5.48
C ARG A 72 6.49 -0.14 6.29
N ARG A 73 6.21 -0.98 7.29
CA ARG A 73 7.18 -2.02 7.57
C ARG A 73 6.79 -3.18 6.66
N PHE A 74 7.24 -3.12 5.41
CA PHE A 74 7.61 -4.36 4.73
C PHE A 74 8.63 -5.09 5.61
N PRO A 75 8.73 -6.42 5.52
CA PRO A 75 9.67 -7.17 6.33
C PRO A 75 11.06 -6.52 6.18
N ALA A 76 11.65 -6.19 7.34
CA ALA A 76 13.10 -6.25 7.44
C ALA A 76 13.57 -7.61 6.88
N PRO A 77 14.79 -7.73 6.34
CA PRO A 77 15.30 -8.91 5.63
C PRO A 77 14.53 -10.22 5.92
N ASP A 78 13.73 -10.60 4.93
CA ASP A 78 13.08 -11.89 4.63
C ASP A 78 12.29 -12.71 5.67
N GLU A 79 12.24 -12.40 6.97
CA GLU A 79 11.75 -13.44 7.91
C GLU A 79 10.57 -13.05 8.82
N LYS A 80 10.15 -11.77 8.91
CA LYS A 80 9.27 -11.35 10.04
C LYS A 80 8.12 -10.44 9.65
N GLN A 81 7.03 -11.08 9.20
CA GLN A 81 5.60 -10.71 9.30
C GLN A 81 4.89 -10.04 8.12
N ILE A 82 3.85 -10.76 7.68
CA ILE A 82 2.45 -10.39 7.37
C ILE A 82 2.23 -9.21 6.41
N ILE A 83 1.76 -9.56 5.21
CA ILE A 83 0.98 -8.68 4.35
C ILE A 83 -0.31 -8.33 5.10
N PHE A 84 -0.46 -7.08 5.54
CA PHE A 84 -1.71 -6.58 6.10
C PHE A 84 -2.64 -6.18 4.96
N GLY A 85 -3.76 -6.89 4.81
CA GLY A 85 -4.73 -6.62 3.75
C GLY A 85 -4.38 -7.30 2.44
N LYS A 86 -4.94 -6.79 1.34
CA LYS A 86 -4.68 -7.30 -0.01
C LYS A 86 -3.30 -6.89 -0.49
N ALA A 87 -2.63 -7.78 -1.22
CA ALA A 87 -1.43 -7.47 -1.98
C ALA A 87 -1.60 -7.90 -3.44
N ILE A 88 -1.05 -7.10 -4.34
CA ILE A 88 -0.88 -7.45 -5.75
C ILE A 88 0.61 -7.64 -6.01
N PHE A 89 0.97 -8.72 -6.69
CA PHE A 89 2.32 -8.94 -7.21
C PHE A 89 2.30 -8.72 -8.72
N ILE A 90 3.21 -7.88 -9.21
CA ILE A 90 3.37 -7.55 -10.62
C ILE A 90 4.85 -7.59 -11.02
N ALA A 91 5.14 -7.97 -12.26
CA ALA A 91 6.46 -7.78 -12.83
C ALA A 91 6.55 -6.36 -13.41
N ALA A 92 7.67 -5.68 -13.17
CA ALA A 92 7.93 -4.36 -13.73
C ALA A 92 9.44 -4.14 -13.93
N TYR A 93 9.78 -3.18 -14.79
CA TYR A 93 11.15 -2.72 -14.89
C TYR A 93 11.58 -2.02 -13.60
N ASN A 94 12.76 -2.37 -13.09
CA ASN A 94 13.27 -1.87 -11.80
C ASN A 94 14.16 -0.61 -11.91
N GLY A 95 14.33 -0.07 -13.13
CA GLY A 95 15.16 1.11 -13.40
C GLY A 95 16.65 0.84 -13.59
N GLU A 96 17.11 -0.42 -13.59
CA GLU A 96 18.50 -0.75 -13.97
C GLU A 96 18.78 -0.48 -15.46
N ILE A 97 17.74 -0.40 -16.29
CA ILE A 97 17.83 -0.12 -17.73
C ILE A 97 17.14 1.22 -17.98
N GLU A 98 17.92 2.27 -18.29
CA GLU A 98 17.46 3.68 -18.32
C GLU A 98 16.26 3.94 -19.25
N ASP A 99 16.15 3.22 -20.37
CA ASP A 99 15.09 3.42 -21.37
C ASP A 99 13.88 2.47 -21.19
N LYS A 100 13.82 1.73 -20.09
CA LYS A 100 12.74 0.76 -19.84
C LYS A 100 11.98 1.07 -18.56
N GLU A 101 10.69 1.32 -18.72
CA GLU A 101 9.76 1.60 -17.63
C GLU A 101 8.45 0.85 -17.85
N GLY A 102 7.68 0.72 -16.77
CA GLY A 102 6.34 0.16 -16.81
C GLY A 102 6.25 -1.31 -16.37
N THR A 103 5.01 -1.78 -16.33
CA THR A 103 4.65 -3.13 -15.92
C THR A 103 4.76 -4.10 -17.10
N ILE A 104 5.02 -5.36 -16.77
CA ILE A 104 5.24 -6.43 -17.74
C ILE A 104 4.22 -7.51 -17.45
N ASP A 105 3.55 -7.99 -18.50
CA ASP A 105 2.66 -9.15 -18.35
C ASP A 105 3.46 -10.37 -17.93
N MET A 106 3.06 -10.96 -16.81
CA MET A 106 3.66 -12.17 -16.29
C MET A 106 2.84 -13.37 -16.77
N PRO A 107 3.37 -14.24 -17.64
CA PRO A 107 2.60 -15.37 -18.15
C PRO A 107 2.03 -16.25 -17.03
N GLU A 108 0.86 -16.85 -17.25
CA GLU A 108 0.12 -17.60 -16.23
C GLU A 108 0.96 -18.70 -15.54
N ASN A 109 1.84 -19.38 -16.29
CA ASN A 109 2.75 -20.38 -15.73
C ASN A 109 3.79 -19.79 -14.76
N ILE A 110 4.26 -18.56 -15.02
CA ILE A 110 5.15 -17.84 -14.13
C ILE A 110 4.39 -17.33 -12.90
N CYS A 111 3.15 -16.84 -13.09
CA CYS A 111 2.27 -16.50 -11.97
C CYS A 111 2.07 -17.70 -11.03
N ASN A 112 1.73 -18.86 -11.58
CA ASN A 112 1.56 -20.09 -10.80
C ASN A 112 2.84 -20.49 -10.04
N MET A 113 4.01 -20.38 -10.68
CA MET A 113 5.29 -20.61 -10.01
C MET A 113 5.47 -19.71 -8.78
N PHE A 114 5.21 -18.40 -8.91
CA PHE A 114 5.30 -17.47 -7.78
C PHE A 114 4.24 -17.70 -6.72
N ILE A 115 3.00 -18.05 -7.10
CA ILE A 115 1.95 -18.43 -6.15
C ILE A 115 2.42 -19.57 -5.25
N GLU A 116 3.02 -20.61 -5.83
CA GLU A 116 3.54 -21.74 -5.04
C GLU A 116 4.71 -21.31 -4.14
N GLN A 117 5.62 -20.46 -4.63
CA GLN A 117 6.68 -19.90 -3.78
C GLN A 117 6.12 -19.03 -2.64
N ILE A 118 5.07 -18.25 -2.89
CA ILE A 118 4.42 -17.43 -1.86
C ILE A 118 3.84 -18.34 -0.77
N LYS A 119 3.09 -19.38 -1.14
CA LYS A 119 2.50 -20.34 -0.20
C LYS A 119 3.55 -21.09 0.62
N LEU A 120 4.68 -21.46 0.00
CA LEU A 120 5.74 -22.22 0.67
C LEU A 120 6.52 -21.36 1.69
N ASN A 121 6.79 -20.11 1.35
CA ASN A 121 7.72 -19.28 2.12
C ASN A 121 7.02 -18.28 3.06
N PHE A 122 5.74 -17.97 2.82
CA PHE A 122 5.03 -16.94 3.57
C PHE A 122 3.75 -17.49 4.21
N PRO A 123 3.58 -17.35 5.53
CA PRO A 123 2.32 -17.67 6.18
C PRO A 123 1.25 -16.68 5.70
N MET A 124 0.15 -17.22 5.16
CA MET A 124 -0.98 -16.42 4.72
C MET A 124 -1.63 -15.69 5.91
N CYS A 125 -1.92 -14.40 5.71
CA CYS A 125 -2.64 -13.57 6.66
C CYS A 125 -4.07 -14.08 6.81
N LYS A 126 -4.59 -14.21 8.04
CA LYS A 126 -5.97 -14.64 8.31
C LYS A 126 -6.98 -13.48 8.30
N GLY A 127 -6.51 -12.24 8.18
CA GLY A 127 -7.32 -11.02 8.23
C GLY A 127 -7.75 -10.62 9.65
N THR A 128 -7.28 -11.33 10.66
CA THR A 128 -7.55 -11.02 12.09
C THR A 128 -6.38 -10.32 12.77
N GLU A 129 -5.24 -10.31 12.09
CA GLU A 129 -4.00 -9.67 12.48
C GLU A 129 -4.21 -8.16 12.56
N LYS A 130 -3.71 -7.56 13.65
CA LYS A 130 -3.70 -6.11 13.83
C LYS A 130 -2.28 -5.60 13.74
N PRO A 131 -2.05 -4.42 13.14
CA PRO A 131 -0.74 -3.80 13.17
C PRO A 131 -0.31 -3.60 14.63
N ARG A 132 0.99 -3.73 14.90
CA ARG A 132 1.56 -3.39 16.21
C ARG A 132 1.29 -1.92 16.50
N LYS A 133 1.17 -1.54 17.77
CA LYS A 133 0.96 -0.13 18.17
C LYS A 133 1.99 0.83 17.57
N SER A 134 3.24 0.40 17.41
CA SER A 134 4.29 1.21 16.79
C SER A 134 4.11 1.40 15.27
N GLN A 135 3.38 0.50 14.61
CA GLN A 135 3.08 0.55 13.16
C GLN A 135 1.86 1.42 12.86
N THR A 136 1.10 1.84 13.88
CA THR A 136 -0.02 2.77 13.73
C THR A 136 0.39 4.24 13.95
N ILE A 137 1.67 4.50 14.24
CA ILE A 137 2.21 5.84 14.50
C ILE A 137 2.78 6.42 13.22
N TYR A 138 2.27 7.58 12.84
CA TYR A 138 2.70 8.41 11.72
C TYR A 138 3.43 9.66 12.25
N TYR A 139 4.15 10.35 11.37
CA TYR A 139 4.99 11.48 11.74
C TYR A 139 4.81 12.63 10.74
N ASP A 140 4.41 13.80 11.24
CA ASP A 140 4.59 15.06 10.50
C ASP A 140 6.06 15.49 10.66
N ASN A 141 6.69 15.98 9.59
CA ASN A 141 8.05 16.52 9.61
C ASN A 141 9.08 15.57 10.23
N LYS A 142 9.01 14.30 9.83
CA LYS A 142 9.94 13.27 10.29
C LYS A 142 11.39 13.73 10.10
N ASP A 143 12.22 13.50 11.12
CA ASP A 143 13.64 13.88 11.13
C ASP A 143 13.90 15.41 11.13
N GLN A 144 12.89 16.23 11.42
CA GLN A 144 13.00 17.69 11.60
C GLN A 144 12.71 18.14 13.04
N GLU A 145 13.11 19.36 13.41
CA GLU A 145 12.93 19.90 14.79
C GLU A 145 11.46 19.92 15.25
N ASN A 146 10.54 20.12 14.31
CA ASN A 146 9.10 20.20 14.53
C ASN A 146 8.37 18.86 14.28
N GLU A 147 9.07 17.72 14.41
CA GLU A 147 8.47 16.38 14.29
C GLU A 147 7.30 16.19 15.26
N ARG A 148 6.17 15.70 14.73
CA ARG A 148 4.97 15.36 15.53
C ARG A 148 4.50 13.95 15.21
N ALA A 149 4.52 13.08 16.22
CA ALA A 149 3.93 11.76 16.13
C ALA A 149 2.40 11.84 16.27
N TYR A 150 1.67 11.07 15.47
CA TYR A 150 0.21 11.02 15.50
C TYR A 150 -0.33 9.65 15.11
N ILE A 151 -1.61 9.42 15.41
CA ILE A 151 -2.35 8.24 14.96
C ILE A 151 -3.64 8.66 14.24
N TRP A 152 -4.11 7.82 13.33
CA TRP A 152 -5.46 7.93 12.79
C TRP A 152 -6.41 7.10 13.64
N LYS A 153 -7.41 7.75 14.24
CA LYS A 153 -8.45 7.09 15.04
C LYS A 153 -9.76 7.10 14.28
N GLU A 154 -10.32 5.92 14.03
CA GLU A 154 -11.63 5.80 13.41
C GLU A 154 -12.71 6.49 14.26
N ILE A 155 -13.60 7.21 13.58
CA ILE A 155 -14.72 7.95 14.15
C ILE A 155 -15.98 7.71 13.31
N LYS A 156 -17.15 8.05 13.87
CA LYS A 156 -18.38 8.16 13.08
C LYS A 156 -18.25 9.34 12.11
N LYS A 157 -19.02 9.31 11.01
CA LYS A 157 -19.15 10.43 10.08
C LYS A 157 -19.46 11.73 10.84
N PRO A 158 -18.61 12.76 10.75
CA PRO A 158 -18.88 14.07 11.34
C PRO A 158 -20.12 14.71 10.71
N GLU A 159 -20.90 15.46 11.51
CA GLU A 159 -22.05 16.23 11.01
C GLU A 159 -21.60 17.39 10.10
N GLN A 160 -20.42 17.93 10.35
CA GLN A 160 -19.81 18.99 9.56
C GLN A 160 -18.41 18.56 9.11
N LEU A 161 -18.21 18.61 7.79
CA LEU A 161 -16.91 18.44 7.15
C LEU A 161 -16.45 19.83 6.69
N GLY A 162 -15.20 20.18 6.98
CA GLY A 162 -14.61 21.43 6.49
C GLY A 162 -14.27 21.35 5.00
N GLU A 163 -13.43 22.26 4.51
CA GLU A 163 -12.89 22.18 3.14
C GLU A 163 -12.22 20.84 2.88
N SER A 164 -12.44 20.31 1.68
CA SER A 164 -11.95 19.00 1.25
C SER A 164 -10.77 19.10 0.30
N MET A 165 -9.80 18.20 0.46
CA MET A 165 -8.68 18.00 -0.46
C MET A 165 -8.60 16.52 -0.83
N SER A 166 -8.81 16.23 -2.12
CA SER A 166 -8.71 14.86 -2.63
C SER A 166 -7.25 14.51 -2.94
N ALA A 167 -6.86 13.31 -2.53
CA ALA A 167 -5.55 12.73 -2.82
C ALA A 167 -5.75 11.25 -3.17
N GLY A 168 -5.84 10.94 -4.46
CA GLY A 168 -6.17 9.59 -4.94
C GLY A 168 -7.51 9.08 -4.39
N ARG A 169 -7.52 7.90 -3.76
CA ARG A 169 -8.72 7.27 -3.16
C ARG A 169 -9.11 7.81 -1.77
N VAL A 170 -8.47 8.86 -1.30
CA VAL A 170 -8.69 9.44 0.03
C VAL A 170 -9.06 10.89 -0.10
N THR A 171 -9.98 11.34 0.76
CA THR A 171 -10.33 12.75 0.90
C THR A 171 -9.99 13.22 2.30
N PHE A 172 -9.23 14.30 2.39
CA PHE A 172 -8.94 14.97 3.67
C PHE A 172 -9.86 16.14 3.89
N TYR A 173 -10.23 16.41 5.13
CA TYR A 173 -11.06 17.53 5.53
C TYR A 173 -10.41 18.37 6.65
N GLY A 174 -10.66 19.67 6.58
CA GLY A 174 -10.30 20.66 7.60
C GLY A 174 -9.20 21.63 7.13
N GLN A 175 -9.37 22.91 7.46
CA GLN A 175 -8.44 23.98 7.06
C GLN A 175 -7.02 23.73 7.61
N ASP A 176 -6.04 23.83 6.71
CA ASP A 176 -4.57 23.78 6.89
C ASP A 176 -3.94 22.54 7.56
N SER A 177 -4.72 21.67 8.22
CA SER A 177 -4.16 20.61 9.07
C SER A 177 -4.62 19.19 8.74
N GLN A 178 -5.45 19.01 7.69
CA GLN A 178 -5.92 17.69 7.22
C GLN A 178 -6.35 16.79 8.41
N GLN A 179 -7.27 17.27 9.23
CA GLN A 179 -7.57 16.64 10.53
C GLN A 179 -8.44 15.40 10.42
N ILE A 180 -9.22 15.29 9.35
CA ILE A 180 -10.13 14.19 9.11
C ILE A 180 -9.76 13.57 7.77
N MET A 181 -9.72 12.24 7.73
CA MET A 181 -9.47 11.44 6.54
C MET A 181 -10.71 10.58 6.28
N GLU A 182 -11.19 10.59 5.04
CA GLU A 182 -12.22 9.70 4.54
C GLU A 182 -11.65 8.73 3.50
N ILE A 183 -11.97 7.45 3.66
CA ILE A 183 -11.71 6.40 2.67
C ILE A 183 -12.82 5.36 2.74
N ASN A 184 -13.39 5.01 1.59
CA ASN A 184 -14.47 4.01 1.47
C ASN A 184 -15.58 4.24 2.52
N GLU A 185 -16.08 5.48 2.62
CA GLU A 185 -17.14 5.91 3.56
C GLU A 185 -16.79 5.79 5.06
N ARG A 186 -15.53 5.48 5.41
CA ARG A 186 -15.03 5.44 6.78
C ARG A 186 -14.25 6.69 7.11
N PHE A 187 -14.45 7.22 8.32
CA PHE A 187 -13.88 8.49 8.76
C PHE A 187 -12.84 8.25 9.86
N PHE A 188 -11.72 8.95 9.78
CA PHE A 188 -10.63 8.88 10.74
C PHE A 188 -10.22 10.29 11.16
N LYS A 189 -9.96 10.49 12.45
CA LYS A 189 -9.45 11.74 13.00
C LYS A 189 -7.97 11.62 13.35
N LYS A 190 -7.18 12.63 12.98
CA LYS A 190 -5.78 12.78 13.35
C LYS A 190 -5.68 13.09 14.85
N VAL A 191 -4.96 12.25 15.59
CA VAL A 191 -4.73 12.45 17.04
C VAL A 191 -3.23 12.55 17.28
N ILE A 192 -2.77 13.76 17.63
CA ILE A 192 -1.37 14.01 17.98
C ILE A 192 -1.03 13.31 19.30
N LEU A 193 0.06 12.54 19.31
CA LEU A 193 0.60 11.91 20.51
C LEU A 193 1.43 12.94 21.27
N LYS A 194 1.18 13.11 22.58
CA LYS A 194 2.06 13.90 23.45
C LYS A 194 3.43 13.20 23.51
N LYS A 195 4.54 13.93 23.33
CA LYS A 195 5.90 13.39 23.49
C LYS A 195 5.97 12.62 24.82
N GLN A 196 6.23 11.31 24.77
CA GLN A 196 6.63 10.60 25.97
C GLN A 196 8.02 11.15 26.35
N PRO A 197 8.27 11.50 27.63
CA PRO A 197 9.61 11.88 28.05
C PRO A 197 10.54 10.71 27.73
N LYS A 198 11.64 11.00 27.02
CA LYS A 198 12.71 10.02 26.81
C LYS A 198 13.19 9.58 28.19
N THR A 199 12.88 8.36 28.60
CA THR A 199 13.58 7.72 29.72
C THR A 199 14.99 7.44 29.23
N ASN A 200 15.95 8.17 29.79
CA ASN A 200 17.38 7.90 29.67
C ASN A 200 17.71 6.48 30.14
#